data_AF-A0A2J5Q902-F1
#
_entry.id   AF-A0A2J5Q902-F1
#
_cell.length_a   1.000
_cell.length_b   1.000
_cell.length_c   1.000
_cell.angle_alpha   90.00
_cell.angle_beta   90.00
_cell.angle_gamma   90.00
#
_symmetry.space_group_name_H-M   'P 1'
#
loop_
_entity.id
_entity.type
_entity.pdbx_description
1 polymer ?
#
loop_
_entity_poly.entity_id
_entity_poly.type
_entity_poly.pdbx_seq_one_letter_code
_entity_poly.pdbx_strand_id
1 'polypeptide(L)'
;MRIPTGNFGNVTPQAQQTRVAVSNVGAVGNAVSGFGAAAGQVAEQVQRDQDKADVAATQAILTDLEAKSNDRWENPETGATVTRQGFKSSGVVTDMDKADAGDYEEARKRVPPNQLNYFDAQWKAGQVRRTSTYSGFERAQTDEAQRQQLNATVTTSVEQEASAYDNPMQAGLIRSARKHSIEMYGQARGWPQARIDAAVSEANQKALEQRAQNYAVTNPTGGLNGDFTLVNSSTGELDMRAVGLVESGGKHRNADGSLVTSPAGAQGEFQLMPDTGKELAAKRGVEYNPDDPVQHAQLARDYAGQLSKKYQSEPLAGAAYN
;
A
#
# COMPACT_ATOMS: atom_id res chain seq x y z
N MET A 1 4.96 45.42 -7.12
CA MET A 1 5.72 44.65 -6.11
C MET A 1 6.16 43.35 -6.76
N ARG A 2 7.46 43.20 -7.00
CA ARG A 2 8.09 42.07 -7.72
C ARG A 2 8.56 41.06 -6.66
N ILE A 3 8.07 39.84 -6.73
CA ILE A 3 8.59 38.72 -5.92
C ILE A 3 9.79 38.15 -6.69
N PRO A 4 11.00 38.08 -6.10
CA PRO A 4 12.15 37.50 -6.78
C PRO A 4 12.00 35.99 -6.95
N THR A 5 12.06 35.55 -8.20
CA THR A 5 12.29 34.16 -8.63
C THR A 5 13.78 33.82 -8.46
N GLY A 6 14.08 32.70 -7.78
CA GLY A 6 15.44 32.18 -7.63
C GLY A 6 15.48 30.66 -7.63
N ASN A 7 15.95 30.10 -8.75
CA ASN A 7 16.64 28.82 -8.95
C ASN A 7 16.08 27.53 -8.31
N PHE A 8 15.25 26.82 -9.09
CA PHE A 8 15.16 25.36 -9.02
C PHE A 8 16.22 24.77 -9.96
N GLY A 9 17.25 24.16 -9.39
CA GLY A 9 18.30 23.51 -10.17
C GLY A 9 19.32 22.78 -9.31
N ASN A 10 19.10 21.47 -9.17
CA ASN A 10 20.07 20.43 -8.83
C ASN A 10 20.45 20.23 -7.34
N VAL A 11 19.64 19.45 -6.63
CA VAL A 11 20.12 18.61 -5.52
C VAL A 11 19.71 17.16 -5.79
N THR A 12 20.69 16.33 -6.10
CA THR A 12 20.59 14.88 -5.93
C THR A 12 20.17 14.57 -4.49
N PRO A 13 19.30 13.59 -4.24
CA PRO A 13 18.98 13.20 -2.87
C PRO A 13 20.24 12.59 -2.23
N GLN A 14 20.93 13.38 -1.41
CA GLN A 14 21.91 12.86 -0.45
C GLN A 14 21.16 11.94 0.52
N ALA A 15 21.66 10.72 0.66
CA ALA A 15 21.20 9.78 1.66
C ALA A 15 21.28 10.42 3.04
N GLN A 16 20.10 10.72 3.61
CA GLN A 16 19.99 11.24 4.96
C GLN A 16 20.31 10.08 5.90
N GLN A 17 21.56 10.02 6.36
CA GLN A 17 21.95 9.17 7.48
C GLN A 17 21.31 9.73 8.75
N THR A 18 20.11 9.27 9.07
CA THR A 18 19.59 9.34 10.44
C THR A 18 20.32 8.33 11.32
N ARG A 19 21.62 8.55 11.54
CA ARG A 19 22.26 8.10 12.79
C ARG A 19 21.89 9.15 13.83
N VAL A 20 20.96 8.81 14.70
CA VAL A 20 20.93 9.45 16.01
C VAL A 20 22.18 8.95 16.74
N ALA A 21 23.23 9.76 16.73
CA ALA A 21 24.36 9.56 17.61
C ALA A 21 23.87 9.76 19.05
N VAL A 22 23.50 8.67 19.73
CA VAL A 22 23.25 8.68 21.17
C VAL A 22 24.62 8.70 21.85
N SER A 23 25.26 9.86 21.85
CA SER A 23 26.36 10.14 22.77
C SER A 23 25.73 10.45 24.12
N ASN A 24 25.55 9.42 24.94
CA ASN A 24 25.31 9.54 26.38
C ASN A 24 26.13 8.47 27.11
N VAL A 25 27.43 8.44 26.81
CA VAL A 25 28.43 7.75 27.62
C VAL A 25 29.21 8.84 28.35
N GLY A 26 28.82 9.18 29.59
CA GLY A 26 29.68 10.02 30.44
C GLY A 26 29.06 11.03 31.41
N ALA A 27 27.73 11.10 31.60
CA ALA A 27 27.13 12.16 32.43
C ALA A 27 26.32 11.69 33.64
N VAL A 28 26.72 10.59 34.29
CA VAL A 28 26.19 10.19 35.61
C VAL A 28 27.36 10.01 36.57
N GLY A 29 28.02 11.12 36.87
CA GLY A 29 29.15 11.14 37.80
C GLY A 29 29.25 12.53 38.43
N ASN A 30 28.64 12.68 39.61
CA ASN A 30 29.05 13.57 40.72
C ASN A 30 27.83 14.06 41.51
N ALA A 31 27.56 13.43 42.66
CA ALA A 31 26.93 14.08 43.81
C ALA A 31 27.01 13.18 45.06
N VAL A 32 28.19 13.04 45.67
CA VAL A 32 28.28 12.67 47.10
C VAL A 32 29.45 13.44 47.70
N SER A 33 29.16 14.52 48.40
CA SER A 33 30.13 15.27 49.20
C SER A 33 29.55 15.56 50.58
N GLY A 34 30.21 15.08 51.64
CA GLY A 34 30.07 15.63 52.98
C GLY A 34 30.20 14.61 54.13
N PHE A 35 31.12 14.91 55.06
CA PHE A 35 31.41 14.28 56.37
C PHE A 35 32.21 12.96 56.34
N GLY A 36 33.32 12.75 57.07
CA GLY A 36 34.06 13.56 58.03
C GLY A 36 34.86 12.66 58.99
N ALA A 37 36.12 13.04 59.28
CA ALA A 37 37.03 12.58 60.35
C ALA A 37 38.04 11.43 60.05
N ALA A 38 39.30 11.78 60.29
CA ALA A 38 40.50 11.05 59.97
C ALA A 38 40.79 9.91 60.98
N ALA A 39 40.58 8.68 60.53
CA ALA A 39 41.23 7.44 61.00
C ALA A 39 40.89 6.23 60.09
N GLY A 40 39.92 6.36 59.16
CA GLY A 40 39.43 5.30 58.27
C GLY A 40 39.75 5.46 56.77
N GLN A 41 40.78 6.25 56.42
CA GLN A 41 41.05 6.63 55.02
C GLN A 41 41.32 5.45 54.06
N VAL A 42 41.86 4.33 54.56
CA VAL A 42 42.09 3.15 53.71
C VAL A 42 40.79 2.37 53.48
N ALA A 43 39.93 2.21 54.50
CA ALA A 43 38.68 1.45 54.37
C ALA A 43 37.65 2.19 53.49
N GLU A 44 37.48 3.50 53.69
CA GLU A 44 36.58 4.33 52.86
C GLU A 44 37.07 4.49 51.41
N GLN A 45 38.38 4.44 51.18
CA GLN A 45 38.93 4.50 49.83
C GLN A 45 38.79 3.15 49.12
N VAL A 46 39.09 2.03 49.80
CA VAL A 46 38.87 0.68 49.30
C VAL A 46 37.39 0.44 48.98
N GLN A 47 36.48 0.88 49.84
CA GLN A 47 35.05 0.70 49.62
C GLN A 47 34.55 1.53 48.43
N ARG A 48 35.03 2.77 48.26
CA ARG A 48 34.73 3.58 47.07
C ARG A 48 35.31 2.99 45.78
N ASP A 49 36.50 2.41 45.84
CA ASP A 49 37.12 1.79 44.68
C ASP A 49 36.42 0.47 44.31
N GLN A 50 35.93 -0.27 45.30
CA GLN A 50 35.12 -1.46 45.10
C GLN A 50 33.74 -1.14 44.54
N ASP A 51 33.04 -0.11 45.05
CA ASP A 51 31.77 0.35 44.50
C ASP A 51 31.90 0.78 43.03
N LYS A 52 33.01 1.46 42.67
CA LYS A 52 33.31 1.80 41.28
C LYS A 52 33.53 0.56 40.41
N ALA A 53 34.26 -0.43 40.92
CA ALA A 53 34.49 -1.69 40.22
C ALA A 53 33.18 -2.46 39.99
N ASP A 54 32.29 -2.48 40.99
CA ASP A 54 30.99 -3.13 40.91
C ASP A 54 30.07 -2.46 39.88
N VAL A 55 30.05 -1.12 39.85
CA VAL A 55 29.33 -0.34 38.83
C VAL A 55 29.88 -0.64 37.43
N ALA A 56 31.22 -0.63 37.27
CA ALA A 56 31.85 -0.92 35.99
C ALA A 56 31.56 -2.36 35.50
N ALA A 57 31.62 -3.35 36.41
CA ALA A 57 31.28 -4.73 36.10
C ALA A 57 29.81 -4.85 35.67
N THR A 58 28.89 -4.19 36.38
CA THR A 58 27.47 -4.18 36.04
C THR A 58 27.21 -3.54 34.68
N GLN A 59 27.89 -2.43 34.37
CA GLN A 59 27.77 -1.77 33.07
C GLN A 59 28.29 -2.64 31.92
N ALA A 60 29.38 -3.39 32.15
CA ALA A 60 29.92 -4.35 31.18
C ALA A 60 28.92 -5.48 30.90
N ILE A 61 28.25 -5.99 31.94
CA ILE A 61 27.19 -7.01 31.79
C ILE A 61 26.01 -6.47 30.98
N LEU A 62 25.53 -5.25 31.28
CA LEU A 62 24.45 -4.62 30.51
C LEU A 62 24.83 -4.44 29.03
N THR A 63 26.07 -4.04 28.76
CA THR A 63 26.59 -3.86 27.39
C THR A 63 26.65 -5.19 26.63
N ASP A 64 27.10 -6.26 27.28
CA ASP A 64 27.12 -7.62 26.70
C ASP A 64 25.71 -8.11 26.35
N LEU A 65 24.74 -7.88 27.25
CA LEU A 65 23.35 -8.24 27.00
C LEU A 65 22.74 -7.47 25.82
N GLU A 66 23.02 -6.16 25.75
CA GLU A 66 22.56 -5.33 24.63
C GLU A 66 23.20 -5.79 23.31
N ALA A 67 24.49 -6.13 23.31
CA ALA A 67 25.17 -6.64 22.12
C ALA A 67 24.55 -7.96 21.64
N LYS A 68 24.24 -8.90 22.53
CA LYS A 68 23.59 -10.18 22.18
C LYS A 68 22.19 -9.97 21.60
N SER A 69 21.41 -9.07 22.21
CA SER A 69 20.07 -8.76 21.73
C SER A 69 20.12 -8.08 20.35
N ASN A 70 21.04 -7.14 20.16
CA ASN A 70 21.26 -6.47 18.88
C ASN A 70 21.77 -7.42 17.80
N ASP A 71 22.65 -8.36 18.11
CA ASP A 71 23.10 -9.38 17.15
C ASP A 71 21.93 -10.28 16.73
N ARG A 72 21.13 -10.80 17.68
CA ARG A 72 19.91 -11.55 17.34
C ARG A 72 18.91 -10.75 16.50
N TRP A 73 18.87 -9.44 16.68
CA TRP A 73 17.94 -8.58 15.96
C TRP A 73 18.45 -8.20 14.56
N GLU A 74 19.65 -7.64 14.47
CA GLU A 74 20.17 -6.91 13.30
C GLU A 74 21.27 -7.63 12.54
N ASN A 75 21.75 -8.79 12.99
CA ASN A 75 22.79 -9.51 12.28
C ASN A 75 22.38 -9.72 10.80
N PRO A 76 23.23 -9.33 9.83
CA PRO A 76 22.85 -9.32 8.42
C PRO A 76 22.64 -10.72 7.83
N GLU A 77 23.13 -11.77 8.48
CA GLU A 77 23.03 -13.15 8.01
C GLU A 77 22.02 -13.97 8.82
N THR A 78 21.96 -13.74 10.14
CA THR A 78 21.19 -14.58 11.07
C THR A 78 20.11 -13.83 11.84
N GLY A 79 20.09 -12.50 11.76
CA GLY A 79 19.21 -11.64 12.55
C GLY A 79 17.74 -11.80 12.19
N ALA A 80 16.86 -11.42 13.11
CA ALA A 80 15.41 -11.45 12.91
C ALA A 80 14.97 -10.52 11.77
N THR A 81 15.63 -9.38 11.55
CA THR A 81 15.28 -8.44 10.47
C THR A 81 15.42 -9.05 9.07
N VAL A 82 16.30 -10.05 8.90
CA VAL A 82 16.52 -10.73 7.62
C VAL A 82 15.81 -12.09 7.55
N THR A 83 15.75 -12.84 8.65
CA THR A 83 15.19 -14.20 8.65
C THR A 83 13.68 -14.25 8.88
N ARG A 84 13.08 -13.23 9.52
CA ARG A 84 11.68 -13.19 9.94
C ARG A 84 10.85 -12.18 9.13
N GLN A 85 10.99 -12.17 7.81
CA GLN A 85 10.25 -11.26 6.93
C GLN A 85 8.86 -11.77 6.52
N GLY A 86 7.98 -10.86 6.17
CA GLY A 86 6.59 -11.14 5.77
C GLY A 86 5.82 -11.90 6.85
N PHE A 87 5.05 -12.92 6.47
CA PHE A 87 4.31 -13.76 7.44
C PHE A 87 5.21 -14.52 8.43
N LYS A 88 6.51 -14.70 8.12
CA LYS A 88 7.47 -15.28 9.07
C LYS A 88 7.81 -14.33 10.22
N SER A 89 7.38 -13.08 10.18
CA SER A 89 7.53 -12.15 11.31
C SER A 89 6.62 -12.47 12.49
N SER A 90 5.57 -13.28 12.28
CA SER A 90 4.60 -13.59 13.33
C SER A 90 5.26 -14.28 14.52
N GLY A 91 4.99 -13.77 15.71
CA GLY A 91 5.52 -14.28 16.98
C GLY A 91 6.97 -13.87 17.28
N VAL A 92 7.60 -13.04 16.44
CA VAL A 92 8.99 -12.59 16.65
C VAL A 92 9.15 -11.87 18.01
N VAL A 93 8.14 -11.14 18.46
CA VAL A 93 8.16 -10.48 19.78
C VAL A 93 8.36 -11.51 20.89
N THR A 94 7.55 -12.57 20.89
CA THR A 94 7.58 -13.62 21.91
C THR A 94 8.89 -14.40 21.87
N ASP A 95 9.36 -14.74 20.67
CA ASP A 95 10.61 -15.49 20.49
C ASP A 95 11.82 -14.70 21.00
N MET A 96 11.88 -13.41 20.66
CA MET A 96 12.97 -12.53 21.09
C MET A 96 12.92 -12.23 22.59
N ASP A 97 11.74 -11.96 23.16
CA ASP A 97 11.59 -11.70 24.60
C ASP A 97 12.01 -12.91 25.44
N LYS A 98 11.68 -14.13 24.98
CA LYS A 98 12.10 -15.38 25.62
C LYS A 98 13.63 -15.54 25.59
N ALA A 99 14.27 -15.23 24.46
CA ALA A 99 15.71 -15.33 24.32
C ALA A 99 16.44 -14.28 25.19
N ASP A 100 15.96 -13.04 25.19
CA ASP A 100 16.45 -11.96 26.04
C ASP A 100 16.30 -12.29 27.53
N ALA A 101 15.17 -12.85 27.95
CA ALA A 101 14.94 -13.25 29.34
C ALA A 101 15.92 -14.35 29.80
N GLY A 102 16.23 -15.31 28.93
CA GLY A 102 17.23 -16.33 29.21
C GLY A 102 18.63 -15.75 29.46
N ASP A 103 19.07 -14.81 28.62
CA ASP A 103 20.37 -14.17 28.82
C ASP A 103 20.41 -13.31 30.09
N TYR A 104 19.31 -12.62 30.39
CA TYR A 104 19.16 -11.84 31.62
C TYR A 104 19.34 -12.68 32.88
N GLU A 105 18.67 -13.83 32.98
CA GLU A 105 18.79 -14.71 34.14
C GLU A 105 20.23 -15.19 34.35
N GLU A 106 20.96 -15.51 33.27
CA GLU A 106 22.37 -15.90 33.35
C GLU A 106 23.32 -14.72 33.65
N ALA A 107 23.00 -13.53 33.16
CA ALA A 107 23.75 -12.31 33.46
C ALA A 107 23.56 -11.87 34.92
N ARG A 108 22.33 -11.94 35.44
CA ARG A 108 21.98 -11.52 36.79
C ARG A 108 22.77 -12.25 37.87
N LYS A 109 23.11 -13.54 37.65
CA LYS A 109 23.96 -14.34 38.57
C LYS A 109 25.37 -13.78 38.75
N ARG A 110 25.85 -12.97 37.81
CA ARG A 110 27.20 -12.37 37.80
C ARG A 110 27.21 -10.92 38.30
N VAL A 111 26.05 -10.35 38.61
CA VAL A 111 25.92 -8.95 39.06
C VAL A 111 26.25 -8.85 40.55
N PRO A 112 27.08 -7.87 40.97
CA PRO A 112 27.34 -7.59 42.38
C PRO A 112 26.03 -7.35 43.17
N PRO A 113 25.88 -7.89 44.40
CA PRO A 113 24.62 -7.80 45.16
C PRO A 113 24.12 -6.36 45.40
N ASN A 114 25.04 -5.41 45.60
CA ASN A 114 24.76 -3.98 45.76
C ASN A 114 24.25 -3.30 44.47
N GLN A 115 24.45 -3.91 43.31
CA GLN A 115 24.08 -3.37 41.99
C GLN A 115 22.81 -4.00 41.39
N LEU A 116 22.26 -5.06 42.00
CA LEU A 116 21.12 -5.81 41.45
C LEU A 116 19.91 -4.91 41.11
N ASN A 117 19.52 -4.00 42.01
CA ASN A 117 18.39 -3.12 41.77
C ASN A 117 18.62 -2.17 40.58
N TYR A 118 19.83 -1.65 40.43
CA TYR A 118 20.20 -0.80 39.30
C TYR A 118 20.18 -1.61 38.00
N PHE A 119 20.80 -2.80 38.01
CA PHE A 119 20.82 -3.72 36.88
C PHE A 119 19.40 -4.10 36.41
N ASP A 120 18.54 -4.55 37.34
CA ASP A 120 17.16 -4.96 37.05
C ASP A 120 16.35 -3.80 36.44
N ALA A 121 16.53 -2.58 36.95
CA ALA A 121 15.88 -1.38 36.43
C ALA A 121 16.35 -1.00 35.02
N GLN A 122 17.66 -1.02 34.77
CA GLN A 122 18.24 -0.74 33.44
C GLN A 122 17.79 -1.78 32.42
N TRP A 123 17.83 -3.05 32.79
CA TRP A 123 17.37 -4.13 31.93
C TRP A 123 15.89 -3.97 31.56
N LYS A 124 15.02 -3.68 32.54
CA LYS A 124 13.59 -3.49 32.30
C LYS A 124 13.30 -2.33 31.35
N ALA A 125 14.03 -1.22 31.51
CA ALA A 125 13.91 -0.07 30.60
C ALA A 125 14.31 -0.43 29.16
N GLY A 126 15.38 -1.22 28.99
CA GLY A 126 15.81 -1.74 27.68
C GLY A 126 14.79 -2.71 27.07
N GLN A 127 14.23 -3.62 27.88
CA GLN A 127 13.22 -4.57 27.44
C GLN A 127 12.01 -3.86 26.81
N VAL A 128 11.47 -2.83 27.47
CA VAL A 128 10.31 -2.07 26.94
C VAL A 128 10.61 -1.46 25.56
N ARG A 129 11.82 -0.92 25.37
CA ARG A 129 12.24 -0.37 24.07
C ARG A 129 12.28 -1.46 22.99
N ARG A 130 12.89 -2.61 23.29
CA ARG A 130 13.03 -3.73 22.36
C ARG A 130 11.68 -4.37 22.00
N THR A 131 10.81 -4.61 22.98
CA THR A 131 9.45 -5.10 22.74
C THR A 131 8.68 -4.19 21.79
N SER A 132 8.81 -2.86 21.94
CA SER A 132 8.22 -1.89 21.01
C SER A 132 8.79 -2.02 19.60
N THR A 133 10.11 -2.15 19.45
CA THR A 133 10.79 -2.35 18.16
C THR A 133 10.30 -3.63 17.47
N TYR A 134 10.30 -4.76 18.18
CA TYR A 134 9.88 -6.06 17.64
C TYR A 134 8.40 -6.03 17.22
N SER A 135 7.55 -5.40 18.03
CA SER A 135 6.12 -5.27 17.73
C SER A 135 5.87 -4.40 16.49
N GLY A 136 6.63 -3.31 16.34
CA GLY A 136 6.56 -2.47 15.15
C GLY A 136 6.97 -3.22 13.88
N PHE A 137 8.06 -3.98 13.95
CA PHE A 137 8.52 -4.81 12.85
C PHE A 137 7.51 -5.90 12.46
N GLU A 138 6.96 -6.65 13.42
CA GLU A 138 5.98 -7.70 13.15
C GLU A 138 4.74 -7.15 12.42
N ARG A 139 4.21 -6.02 12.87
CA ARG A 139 3.08 -5.35 12.21
C ARG A 139 3.45 -4.91 10.81
N ALA A 140 4.59 -4.23 10.64
CA ALA A 140 5.01 -3.73 9.34
C ALA A 140 5.22 -4.86 8.32
N GLN A 141 5.87 -5.95 8.73
CA GLN A 141 6.12 -7.13 7.88
C GLN A 141 4.82 -7.87 7.54
N THR A 142 3.95 -8.07 8.51
CA THR A 142 2.64 -8.70 8.28
C THR A 142 1.77 -7.84 7.37
N ASP A 143 1.79 -6.52 7.56
CA ASP A 143 1.04 -5.58 6.74
C ASP A 143 1.51 -5.57 5.29
N GLU A 144 2.83 -5.53 5.09
CA GLU A 144 3.45 -5.61 3.79
C GLU A 144 3.09 -6.93 3.09
N ALA A 145 3.23 -8.07 3.79
CA ALA A 145 2.93 -9.39 3.23
C ALA A 145 1.47 -9.52 2.79
N GLN A 146 0.52 -9.05 3.60
CA GLN A 146 -0.90 -9.05 3.25
C GLN A 146 -1.18 -8.17 2.02
N ARG A 147 -0.53 -7.00 1.92
CA ARG A 147 -0.68 -6.12 0.75
C ARG A 147 -0.11 -6.78 -0.50
N GLN A 148 1.06 -7.40 -0.41
CA GLN A 148 1.67 -8.12 -1.53
C GLN A 148 0.81 -9.30 -1.97
N GLN A 149 0.20 -10.03 -1.03
CA GLN A 149 -0.72 -11.12 -1.34
C GLN A 149 -1.95 -10.61 -2.10
N LEU A 150 -2.59 -9.53 -1.65
CA LEU A 150 -3.70 -8.92 -2.39
C LEU A 150 -3.26 -8.51 -3.79
N ASN A 151 -2.15 -7.79 -3.91
CA ASN A 151 -1.65 -7.32 -5.20
C ASN A 151 -1.41 -8.49 -6.17
N ALA A 152 -0.80 -9.58 -5.68
CA ALA A 152 -0.62 -10.79 -6.47
C ALA A 152 -1.96 -11.41 -6.90
N THR A 153 -2.92 -11.55 -5.98
CA THR A 153 -4.27 -12.04 -6.30
C THR A 153 -4.94 -11.18 -7.36
N VAL A 154 -4.89 -9.85 -7.23
CA VAL A 154 -5.46 -8.91 -8.19
C VAL A 154 -4.79 -9.07 -9.56
N THR A 155 -3.45 -9.04 -9.63
CA THR A 155 -2.70 -9.20 -10.88
C THR A 155 -3.03 -10.53 -11.57
N THR A 156 -2.96 -11.65 -10.86
CA THR A 156 -3.29 -12.96 -11.43
C THR A 156 -4.74 -13.02 -11.91
N SER A 157 -5.69 -12.45 -11.18
CA SER A 157 -7.09 -12.44 -11.61
C SER A 157 -7.33 -11.53 -12.85
N VAL A 158 -6.56 -10.44 -13.00
CA VAL A 158 -6.57 -9.61 -14.21
C VAL A 158 -6.09 -10.43 -15.41
N GLU A 159 -4.98 -11.14 -15.28
CA GLU A 159 -4.42 -12.00 -16.34
C GLU A 159 -5.36 -13.16 -16.70
N GLN A 160 -6.00 -13.78 -15.70
CA GLN A 160 -6.97 -14.84 -15.91
C GLN A 160 -8.22 -14.34 -16.66
N GLU A 161 -8.75 -13.17 -16.30
CA GLU A 161 -9.88 -12.58 -17.01
C GLU A 161 -9.49 -12.18 -18.43
N ALA A 162 -8.29 -11.62 -18.62
CA ALA A 162 -7.74 -11.31 -19.93
C ALA A 162 -7.63 -12.56 -20.83
N SER A 163 -7.27 -13.70 -20.24
CA SER A 163 -7.17 -14.97 -20.95
C SER A 163 -8.54 -15.58 -21.28
N ALA A 164 -9.59 -15.23 -20.54
CA ALA A 164 -10.97 -15.62 -20.80
C ALA A 164 -11.67 -14.69 -21.81
N TYR A 165 -10.97 -14.31 -22.88
CA TYR A 165 -11.44 -13.31 -23.84
C TYR A 165 -12.65 -13.78 -24.67
N ASP A 166 -12.76 -15.07 -24.95
CA ASP A 166 -13.86 -15.72 -25.67
C ASP A 166 -14.93 -16.33 -24.74
N ASN A 167 -14.67 -16.36 -23.42
CA ASN A 167 -15.56 -16.94 -22.43
C ASN A 167 -16.09 -15.88 -21.44
N PRO A 168 -17.21 -15.20 -21.76
CA PRO A 168 -17.75 -14.13 -20.93
C PRO A 168 -18.21 -14.61 -19.54
N MET A 169 -18.66 -15.86 -19.42
CA MET A 169 -19.07 -16.43 -18.13
C MET A 169 -17.87 -16.59 -17.20
N GLN A 170 -16.77 -17.16 -17.70
CA GLN A 170 -15.53 -17.31 -16.94
C GLN A 170 -14.94 -15.95 -16.52
N ALA A 171 -14.92 -14.98 -17.44
CA ALA A 171 -14.50 -13.62 -17.15
C ALA A 171 -15.33 -12.97 -16.02
N GLY A 172 -16.65 -13.16 -16.03
CA GLY A 172 -17.54 -12.66 -14.97
C GLY A 172 -17.30 -13.27 -13.59
N LEU A 173 -17.00 -14.57 -13.54
CA LEU A 173 -16.65 -15.27 -12.29
C LEU A 173 -15.34 -14.74 -11.70
N ILE A 174 -14.30 -14.60 -12.54
CA ILE A 174 -12.98 -14.09 -12.12
C ILE A 174 -13.09 -12.66 -11.59
N ARG A 175 -13.84 -11.81 -12.30
CA ARG A 175 -14.12 -10.43 -11.87
C ARG A 175 -14.81 -10.36 -10.52
N SER A 176 -15.82 -11.21 -10.31
CA SER A 176 -16.58 -11.26 -9.05
C SER A 176 -15.70 -11.70 -7.88
N ALA A 177 -14.84 -12.70 -8.11
CA ALA A 177 -13.87 -13.15 -7.12
C ALA A 177 -12.84 -12.06 -6.79
N ARG A 178 -12.30 -11.37 -7.80
CA ARG A 178 -11.38 -10.24 -7.62
C ARG A 178 -12.02 -9.11 -6.80
N LYS A 179 -13.25 -8.71 -7.16
CA LYS A 179 -14.02 -7.71 -6.42
C LYS A 179 -14.14 -8.10 -4.95
N HIS A 180 -14.54 -9.34 -4.68
CA HIS A 180 -14.68 -9.84 -3.31
C HIS A 180 -13.35 -9.78 -2.53
N SER A 181 -12.21 -10.15 -3.15
CA SER A 181 -10.90 -10.05 -2.50
C SER A 181 -10.51 -8.60 -2.15
N ILE A 182 -10.77 -7.65 -3.05
CA ILE A 182 -10.50 -6.22 -2.82
C ILE A 182 -11.40 -5.67 -1.70
N GLU A 183 -12.69 -6.02 -1.72
CA GLU A 183 -13.66 -5.63 -0.69
C GLU A 183 -13.26 -6.15 0.69
N MET A 184 -12.96 -7.44 0.79
CA MET A 184 -12.55 -8.07 2.06
C MET A 184 -11.29 -7.43 2.63
N TYR A 185 -10.27 -7.20 1.79
CA TYR A 185 -9.05 -6.53 2.23
C TYR A 185 -9.31 -5.08 2.64
N GLY A 186 -10.06 -4.32 1.82
CA GLY A 186 -10.38 -2.93 2.09
C GLY A 186 -11.17 -2.75 3.39
N GLN A 187 -12.18 -3.59 3.61
CA GLN A 187 -12.99 -3.60 4.84
C GLN A 187 -12.13 -3.94 6.07
N ALA A 188 -11.28 -4.97 5.98
CA ALA A 188 -10.37 -5.35 7.06
C ALA A 188 -9.37 -4.24 7.43
N ARG A 189 -9.06 -3.34 6.49
CA ARG A 189 -8.18 -2.18 6.67
C ARG A 189 -8.91 -0.87 6.98
N GLY A 190 -10.24 -0.90 7.09
CA GLY A 190 -11.04 0.30 7.32
C GLY A 190 -10.97 1.31 6.17
N TRP A 191 -10.78 0.86 4.93
CA TRP A 191 -10.82 1.74 3.76
C TRP A 191 -12.22 2.34 3.59
N PRO A 192 -12.33 3.63 3.21
CA PRO A 192 -13.61 4.19 2.84
C PRO A 192 -14.15 3.50 1.58
N GLN A 193 -15.48 3.35 1.47
CA GLN A 193 -16.13 2.64 0.36
C GLN A 193 -15.67 3.17 -1.00
N ALA A 194 -15.56 4.50 -1.16
CA ALA A 194 -15.06 5.12 -2.39
C ALA A 194 -13.66 4.65 -2.82
N ARG A 195 -12.78 4.32 -1.86
CA ARG A 195 -11.45 3.76 -2.16
C ARG A 195 -11.53 2.30 -2.60
N ILE A 196 -12.42 1.52 -1.99
CA ILE A 196 -12.68 0.14 -2.38
C ILE A 196 -13.23 0.13 -3.82
N ASP A 197 -14.23 0.96 -4.09
CA ASP A 197 -14.85 1.09 -5.41
C ASP A 197 -13.83 1.52 -6.46
N ALA A 198 -12.96 2.47 -6.14
CA ALA A 198 -11.88 2.91 -7.03
C ALA A 198 -10.89 1.76 -7.34
N ALA A 199 -10.46 1.00 -6.34
CA ALA A 199 -9.55 -0.14 -6.54
C ALA A 199 -10.19 -1.26 -7.37
N VAL A 200 -11.48 -1.56 -7.13
CA VAL A 200 -12.26 -2.50 -7.95
C VAL A 200 -12.36 -1.99 -9.39
N SER A 201 -12.69 -0.71 -9.58
CA SER A 201 -12.82 -0.12 -10.91
C SER A 201 -11.50 -0.15 -11.68
N GLU A 202 -10.39 0.22 -11.05
CA GLU A 202 -9.05 0.19 -11.66
C GLU A 202 -8.68 -1.22 -12.12
N ALA A 203 -8.89 -2.22 -11.26
CA ALA A 203 -8.55 -3.59 -11.62
C ALA A 203 -9.47 -4.16 -12.71
N ASN A 204 -10.76 -3.81 -12.69
CA ASN A 204 -11.71 -4.17 -13.74
C ASN A 204 -11.35 -3.53 -15.09
N GLN A 205 -10.91 -2.28 -15.08
CA GLN A 205 -10.46 -1.58 -16.28
C GLN A 205 -9.26 -2.30 -16.90
N LYS A 206 -8.22 -2.58 -16.11
CA LYS A 206 -7.02 -3.28 -16.59
C LYS A 206 -7.36 -4.65 -17.18
N ALA A 207 -8.23 -5.41 -16.52
CA ALA A 207 -8.67 -6.71 -17.02
C ALA A 207 -9.45 -6.60 -18.34
N LEU A 208 -10.37 -5.64 -18.44
CA LEU A 208 -11.16 -5.41 -19.64
C LEU A 208 -10.28 -5.00 -20.83
N GLU A 209 -9.36 -4.06 -20.62
CA GLU A 209 -8.43 -3.60 -21.65
C GLU A 209 -7.57 -4.75 -22.18
N GLN A 210 -6.98 -5.56 -21.30
CA GLN A 210 -6.18 -6.72 -21.70
C GLN A 210 -7.03 -7.80 -22.39
N ARG A 211 -8.25 -8.05 -21.91
CA ARG A 211 -9.18 -9.00 -22.53
C ARG A 211 -9.57 -8.58 -23.94
N ALA A 212 -9.86 -7.30 -24.15
CA ALA A 212 -10.18 -6.74 -25.46
C ALA A 212 -8.99 -6.83 -26.41
N GLN A 213 -7.76 -6.56 -25.92
CA GLN A 213 -6.54 -6.75 -26.69
C GLN A 213 -6.35 -8.20 -27.12
N ASN A 214 -6.50 -9.16 -26.20
CA ASN A 214 -6.39 -10.58 -26.51
C ASN A 214 -7.45 -11.04 -27.52
N TYR A 215 -8.69 -10.55 -27.39
CA TYR A 215 -9.75 -10.80 -28.37
C TYR A 215 -9.38 -10.24 -29.75
N ALA A 216 -8.93 -8.99 -29.84
CA ALA A 216 -8.57 -8.37 -31.12
C ALA A 216 -7.36 -9.04 -31.78
N VAL A 217 -6.41 -9.55 -31.01
CA VAL A 217 -5.26 -10.32 -31.54
C VAL A 217 -5.70 -11.67 -32.09
N THR A 218 -6.63 -12.34 -31.43
CA THR A 218 -7.08 -13.70 -31.80
C THR A 218 -8.20 -13.70 -32.84
N ASN A 219 -9.01 -12.64 -32.88
CA ASN A 219 -10.06 -12.39 -33.87
C ASN A 219 -10.02 -10.93 -34.35
N PRO A 220 -9.06 -10.55 -35.22
CA PRO A 220 -8.91 -9.16 -35.68
C PRO A 220 -10.14 -8.63 -36.40
N THR A 221 -10.80 -9.44 -37.22
CA THR A 221 -12.02 -9.04 -37.94
C THR A 221 -13.16 -8.77 -36.97
N GLY A 222 -13.39 -9.65 -35.99
CA GLY A 222 -14.39 -9.41 -34.95
C GLY A 222 -14.05 -8.23 -34.05
N GLY A 223 -12.76 -8.01 -33.74
CA GLY A 223 -12.31 -6.84 -32.99
C GLY A 223 -12.57 -5.53 -33.73
N LEU A 224 -12.33 -5.48 -35.04
CA LEU A 224 -12.63 -4.33 -35.90
C LEU A 224 -14.14 -4.10 -36.10
N ASN A 225 -14.94 -5.16 -36.02
CA ASN A 225 -16.39 -5.12 -36.13
C ASN A 225 -17.09 -4.84 -34.80
N GLY A 226 -16.37 -4.77 -33.68
CA GLY A 226 -16.96 -4.57 -32.36
C GLY A 226 -17.63 -5.80 -31.75
N ASP A 227 -17.34 -7.01 -32.25
CA ASP A 227 -17.96 -8.27 -31.82
C ASP A 227 -17.50 -8.74 -30.41
N PHE A 228 -16.70 -7.93 -29.72
CA PHE A 228 -16.21 -8.25 -28.38
C PHE A 228 -17.34 -8.19 -27.35
N THR A 229 -17.76 -9.36 -26.87
CA THR A 229 -18.82 -9.45 -25.86
C THR A 229 -18.35 -8.88 -24.53
N LEU A 230 -19.01 -7.81 -24.11
CA LEU A 230 -18.83 -7.17 -22.83
C LEU A 230 -19.56 -7.97 -21.77
N VAL A 231 -18.89 -8.19 -20.64
CA VAL A 231 -19.54 -8.85 -19.50
C VAL A 231 -20.09 -7.75 -18.61
N ASN A 232 -21.41 -7.53 -18.61
CA ASN A 232 -22.09 -7.06 -17.41
C ASN A 232 -23.37 -7.87 -17.17
N SER A 233 -23.35 -8.58 -16.06
CA SER A 233 -24.33 -9.56 -15.62
C SER A 233 -25.39 -8.92 -14.72
N SER A 234 -26.64 -9.40 -14.84
CA SER A 234 -27.76 -9.24 -13.89
C SER A 234 -28.55 -7.92 -13.78
N THR A 235 -28.12 -6.79 -14.36
CA THR A 235 -28.90 -5.52 -14.29
C THR A 235 -29.44 -4.99 -15.63
N GLY A 236 -28.96 -5.50 -16.77
CA GLY A 236 -29.34 -5.01 -18.10
C GLY A 236 -28.72 -3.64 -18.48
N GLU A 237 -27.78 -3.13 -17.68
CA GLU A 237 -27.11 -1.86 -17.90
C GLU A 237 -25.88 -1.97 -18.82
N LEU A 238 -25.84 -1.10 -19.83
CA LEU A 238 -24.70 -0.93 -20.75
C LEU A 238 -23.48 -0.35 -20.02
N ASP A 239 -22.32 -1.00 -20.12
CA ASP A 239 -21.07 -0.46 -19.58
C ASP A 239 -20.50 0.61 -20.53
N MET A 240 -20.70 1.88 -20.18
CA MET A 240 -20.23 3.00 -20.99
C MET A 240 -18.72 2.99 -21.26
N ARG A 241 -17.91 2.40 -20.40
CA ARG A 241 -16.46 2.33 -20.62
C ARG A 241 -16.13 1.43 -21.79
N ALA A 242 -16.88 0.36 -21.91
CA ALA A 242 -16.74 -0.59 -22.99
C ALA A 242 -17.31 -0.06 -24.31
N VAL A 243 -18.41 0.68 -24.24
CA VAL A 243 -18.92 1.46 -25.39
C VAL A 243 -17.84 2.43 -25.88
N GLY A 244 -17.20 3.20 -25.00
CA GLY A 244 -16.13 4.12 -25.41
C GLY A 244 -14.94 3.43 -26.09
N LEU A 245 -14.57 2.24 -25.62
CA LEU A 245 -13.51 1.43 -26.23
C LEU A 245 -13.89 0.90 -27.63
N VAL A 246 -15.12 0.40 -27.81
CA VAL A 246 -15.60 -0.11 -29.10
C VAL A 246 -15.79 1.03 -30.11
N GLU A 247 -16.35 2.14 -29.67
CA GLU A 247 -16.76 3.25 -30.53
C GLU A 247 -15.57 4.12 -31.00
N SER A 248 -14.58 4.37 -30.12
CA SER A 248 -13.47 5.29 -30.43
C SER A 248 -12.09 4.79 -30.00
N GLY A 249 -12.00 3.60 -29.40
CA GLY A 249 -10.79 3.17 -28.68
C GLY A 249 -10.53 3.98 -27.41
N GLY A 250 -11.57 4.57 -26.81
CA GLY A 250 -11.48 5.40 -25.60
C GLY A 250 -10.95 6.82 -25.84
N LYS A 251 -11.04 7.33 -27.08
CA LYS A 251 -10.48 8.62 -27.48
C LYS A 251 -11.58 9.63 -27.78
N HIS A 252 -11.54 10.75 -27.08
CA HIS A 252 -12.38 11.89 -27.40
C HIS A 252 -11.80 12.77 -28.52
N ARG A 253 -10.47 12.85 -28.64
CA ARG A 253 -9.75 13.60 -29.67
C ARG A 253 -8.73 12.74 -30.43
N ASN A 254 -8.51 13.07 -31.69
CA ASN A 254 -7.43 12.54 -32.52
C ASN A 254 -6.07 13.09 -32.05
N ALA A 255 -4.99 12.51 -32.58
CA ALA A 255 -3.62 12.94 -32.25
C ALA A 255 -3.32 14.39 -32.67
N ASP A 256 -4.07 14.93 -33.63
CA ASP A 256 -3.97 16.31 -34.10
C ASP A 256 -4.85 17.30 -33.29
N GLY A 257 -5.56 16.83 -32.27
CA GLY A 257 -6.45 17.62 -31.42
C GLY A 257 -7.86 17.82 -31.97
N SER A 258 -8.15 17.37 -33.20
CA SER A 258 -9.51 17.36 -33.74
C SER A 258 -10.39 16.36 -32.99
N LEU A 259 -11.70 16.60 -32.97
CA LEU A 259 -12.67 15.69 -32.36
C LEU A 259 -12.67 14.34 -33.13
N VAL A 260 -12.74 13.21 -32.40
CA VAL A 260 -12.91 11.91 -33.07
C VAL A 260 -14.29 11.86 -33.71
N THR A 261 -14.34 11.64 -35.03
CA THR A 261 -15.60 11.55 -35.77
C THR A 261 -15.64 10.37 -36.73
N SER A 262 -16.73 9.60 -36.74
CA SER A 262 -16.94 8.53 -37.72
C SER A 262 -17.30 9.09 -39.11
N PRO A 263 -17.19 8.27 -40.18
CA PRO A 263 -17.66 8.65 -41.51
C PRO A 263 -19.16 9.01 -41.58
N ALA A 264 -19.97 8.46 -40.67
CA ALA A 264 -21.40 8.78 -40.53
C ALA A 264 -21.66 10.06 -39.71
N GLY A 265 -20.61 10.66 -39.14
CA GLY A 265 -20.69 11.90 -38.37
C GLY A 265 -20.91 11.71 -36.87
N ALA A 266 -20.77 10.49 -36.33
CA ALA A 266 -20.79 10.24 -34.89
C ALA A 266 -19.57 10.89 -34.21
N GLN A 267 -19.72 11.37 -32.97
CA GLN A 267 -18.78 12.32 -32.36
C GLN A 267 -18.21 11.82 -31.03
N GLY A 268 -16.93 12.14 -30.76
CA GLY A 268 -16.28 11.96 -29.47
C GLY A 268 -16.07 10.52 -29.00
N GLU A 269 -15.75 10.37 -27.72
CA GLU A 269 -15.37 9.08 -27.11
C GLU A 269 -16.44 7.99 -27.24
N PHE A 270 -17.70 8.36 -27.14
CA PHE A 270 -18.84 7.43 -27.17
C PHE A 270 -19.61 7.45 -28.49
N GLN A 271 -19.04 8.08 -29.53
CA GLN A 271 -19.60 8.22 -30.88
C GLN A 271 -21.11 8.55 -30.86
N LEU A 272 -21.49 9.62 -30.16
CA LEU A 272 -22.89 10.07 -30.20
C LEU A 272 -23.19 10.70 -31.57
N MET A 273 -24.30 10.33 -32.18
CA MET A 273 -24.80 11.02 -33.35
C MET A 273 -25.20 12.47 -32.97
N PRO A 274 -24.93 13.47 -33.83
CA PRO A 274 -25.19 14.87 -33.50
C PRO A 274 -26.64 15.14 -33.09
N ASP A 275 -27.60 14.46 -33.74
CA ASP A 275 -29.03 14.63 -33.43
C ASP A 275 -29.41 14.00 -32.09
N THR A 276 -28.86 12.82 -31.78
CA THR A 276 -29.01 12.17 -30.46
C THR A 276 -28.41 13.05 -29.35
N GLY A 277 -27.21 13.60 -29.58
CA GLY A 277 -26.57 14.53 -28.64
C GLY A 277 -27.40 15.79 -28.37
N LYS A 278 -27.93 16.41 -29.43
CA LYS A 278 -28.85 17.57 -29.32
C LYS A 278 -30.12 17.24 -28.56
N GLU A 279 -30.75 16.09 -28.83
CA GLU A 279 -31.98 15.68 -28.15
C GLU A 279 -31.74 15.49 -26.65
N LEU A 280 -30.63 14.83 -26.26
CA LEU A 280 -30.29 14.58 -24.87
C LEU A 280 -29.89 15.86 -24.12
N ALA A 281 -29.16 16.76 -24.78
CA ALA A 281 -28.80 18.06 -24.22
C ALA A 281 -30.05 18.93 -24.00
N ALA A 282 -30.97 18.95 -24.97
CA ALA A 282 -32.25 19.66 -24.86
C ALA A 282 -33.10 19.14 -23.70
N LYS A 283 -33.16 17.81 -23.48
CA LYS A 283 -33.83 17.20 -22.31
C LYS A 283 -33.25 17.68 -20.97
N ARG A 284 -32.00 18.13 -20.95
CA ARG A 284 -31.32 18.71 -19.78
C ARG A 284 -31.38 20.23 -19.71
N GLY A 285 -31.97 20.89 -20.70
CA GLY A 285 -32.01 22.36 -20.79
C GLY A 285 -30.64 23.00 -21.05
N VAL A 286 -29.71 22.26 -21.66
CA VAL A 286 -28.37 22.75 -22.03
C VAL A 286 -28.15 22.66 -23.54
N GLU A 287 -27.29 23.51 -24.08
CA GLU A 287 -26.87 23.43 -25.47
C GLU A 287 -25.88 22.28 -25.67
N TYR A 288 -26.03 21.52 -26.76
CA TYR A 288 -25.13 20.42 -27.09
C TYR A 288 -23.78 20.95 -27.56
N ASN A 289 -22.73 20.53 -26.86
CA ASN A 289 -21.34 20.85 -27.16
C ASN A 289 -20.52 19.54 -27.25
N PRO A 290 -20.25 19.02 -28.46
CA PRO A 290 -19.49 17.79 -28.63
C PRO A 290 -18.02 17.91 -28.24
N ASP A 291 -17.48 19.14 -28.12
CA ASP A 291 -16.09 19.38 -27.71
C ASP A 291 -15.87 19.34 -26.19
N ASP A 292 -16.97 19.32 -25.40
CA ASP A 292 -16.93 19.14 -23.95
C ASP A 292 -17.01 17.64 -23.60
N PRO A 293 -15.89 17.00 -23.22
CA PRO A 293 -15.86 15.58 -22.92
C PRO A 293 -16.71 15.21 -21.69
N VAL A 294 -16.92 16.14 -20.76
CA VAL A 294 -17.73 15.90 -19.56
C VAL A 294 -19.20 15.87 -19.93
N GLN A 295 -19.65 16.85 -20.72
CA GLN A 295 -21.02 16.86 -21.23
C GLN A 295 -21.25 15.63 -22.11
N HIS A 296 -20.33 15.33 -23.04
CA HIS A 296 -20.44 14.20 -23.95
C HIS A 296 -20.58 12.86 -23.20
N ALA A 297 -19.76 12.63 -22.17
CA ALA A 297 -19.86 11.45 -21.33
C ALA A 297 -21.18 11.37 -20.56
N GLN A 298 -21.69 12.52 -20.10
CA GLN A 298 -22.95 12.57 -19.37
C GLN A 298 -24.14 12.22 -20.26
N LEU A 299 -24.19 12.76 -21.49
CA LEU A 299 -25.24 12.47 -22.45
C LEU A 299 -25.19 11.00 -22.89
N ALA A 300 -23.99 10.46 -23.10
CA ALA A 300 -23.80 9.06 -23.49
C ALA A 300 -24.32 8.09 -22.40
N ARG A 301 -24.06 8.38 -21.11
CA ARG A 301 -24.64 7.64 -19.99
C ARG A 301 -26.16 7.70 -19.95
N ASP A 302 -26.75 8.86 -20.25
CA ASP A 302 -28.21 9.00 -20.28
C ASP A 302 -28.83 8.19 -21.43
N TYR A 303 -28.16 8.17 -22.58
CA TYR A 303 -28.60 7.40 -23.73
C TYR A 303 -28.55 5.91 -23.43
N ALA A 304 -27.41 5.42 -22.94
CA ALA A 304 -27.28 4.05 -22.50
C ALA A 304 -28.28 3.68 -21.40
N GLY A 305 -28.52 4.56 -20.42
CA GLY A 305 -29.54 4.36 -19.39
C GLY A 305 -30.97 4.26 -19.97
N GLN A 306 -31.29 5.01 -21.03
CA GLN A 306 -32.58 4.89 -21.73
C GLN A 306 -32.70 3.56 -22.46
N LEU A 307 -31.66 3.14 -23.17
CA LEU A 307 -31.63 1.88 -23.90
C LEU A 307 -31.69 0.69 -22.96
N SER A 308 -30.89 0.70 -21.89
CA SER A 308 -30.92 -0.33 -20.85
C SER A 308 -32.28 -0.46 -20.17
N LYS A 309 -32.97 0.66 -19.89
CA LYS A 309 -34.35 0.63 -19.37
C LYS A 309 -35.36 0.08 -20.38
N LYS A 310 -35.21 0.43 -21.65
CA LYS A 310 -36.13 0.03 -22.73
C LYS A 310 -36.01 -1.45 -23.07
N TYR A 311 -34.79 -1.95 -23.18
CA TYR A 311 -34.52 -3.30 -23.65
C TYR A 311 -34.32 -4.30 -22.53
N GLN A 312 -34.03 -3.85 -21.30
CA GLN A 312 -33.77 -4.69 -20.13
C GLN A 312 -32.75 -5.83 -20.40
N SER A 313 -31.89 -5.58 -21.38
CA SER A 313 -30.97 -6.53 -21.99
C SER A 313 -29.83 -5.72 -22.58
N GLU A 314 -28.63 -5.95 -22.05
CA GLU A 314 -27.43 -5.23 -22.47
C GLU A 314 -27.04 -5.51 -23.93
N PRO A 315 -27.14 -6.74 -24.47
CA PRO A 315 -26.91 -6.99 -25.88
C PRO A 315 -27.89 -6.23 -26.81
N LEU A 316 -29.17 -6.16 -26.43
CA LEU A 316 -30.17 -5.43 -27.23
C LEU A 316 -30.01 -3.91 -27.10
N ALA A 317 -29.64 -3.44 -25.90
CA ALA A 317 -29.35 -2.04 -25.68
C ALA A 317 -28.09 -1.62 -26.44
N GLY A 318 -27.06 -2.46 -26.50
CA GLY A 318 -25.81 -2.20 -27.21
C GLY A 318 -26.00 -2.20 -28.73
N ALA A 319 -26.76 -3.17 -29.25
CA ALA A 319 -27.16 -3.20 -30.65
C ALA A 319 -28.05 -2.02 -31.07
N ALA A 320 -28.75 -1.39 -30.12
CA ALA A 320 -29.52 -0.17 -30.35
C ALA A 320 -28.74 1.11 -30.06
N TYR A 321 -27.57 1.00 -29.42
CA TYR A 321 -26.65 2.10 -29.18
C TYR A 321 -25.86 2.43 -30.46
N ASN A 322 -25.41 1.39 -31.15
CA ASN A 322 -24.75 1.43 -32.46
C ASN A 322 -25.76 1.73 -33.58
#